data_AF-A0A101DE69-F1
#
_entry.id   AF-A0A101DE69-F1
#
_cell.length_a   1.000
_cell.length_b   1.000
_cell.length_c   1.000
_cell.angle_alpha   90.00
_cell.angle_beta   90.00
_cell.angle_gamma   90.00
#
_symmetry.space_group_name_H-M   'P 1'
#
loop_
_entity.id
_entity.type
_entity.pdbx_description
1 polymer ?
#
loop_
_entity_poly.entity_id
_entity_poly.type
_entity_poly.pdbx_seq_one_letter_code
_entity_poly.pdbx_strand_id
1 'polypeptide(L)'
;MDETSKKVDEMAKKQAEIEGKIDEVFNSLERLRGELEEQPDKLGWDDITQEIIGAISFAFPFLFTGELWEIAKEISLERSLAIFIITVVIAYLFITKSKIGNLKKETLFYIPRRLLTVLVIAYLISAGMIYLYGIYIVAHFTTTQFINATILISKFAVIGAIAVDMVK
;
A
#
# COMPACT_ATOMS: atom_id res chain seq x y z
N MET A 1 19.97 66.07 20.44
CA MET A 1 19.16 64.87 20.15
C MET A 1 18.60 64.37 21.47
N ASP A 2 17.28 64.42 21.60
CA ASP A 2 16.53 64.11 22.82
C ASP A 2 16.58 62.61 23.16
N GLU A 3 16.68 62.27 24.44
CA GLU A 3 16.86 60.90 24.94
C GLU A 3 15.70 59.98 24.53
N THR A 4 14.52 60.57 24.38
CA THR A 4 13.29 59.96 23.86
C THR A 4 13.43 59.48 22.42
N SER A 5 14.11 60.26 21.57
CA SER A 5 14.31 59.94 20.14
C SER A 5 15.24 58.73 19.96
N LYS A 6 16.24 58.55 20.83
CA LYS A 6 17.14 57.37 20.79
C LYS A 6 16.41 56.08 21.16
N LYS A 7 15.50 56.13 22.15
CA LYS A 7 14.70 54.96 22.56
C LYS A 7 13.73 54.51 21.47
N VAL A 8 13.14 55.46 20.74
CA VAL A 8 12.23 55.15 19.62
C VAL A 8 13.00 54.46 18.48
N ASP A 9 14.19 54.94 18.13
CA ASP A 9 15.05 54.31 17.12
C ASP A 9 15.51 52.91 17.53
N GLU A 10 15.85 52.69 18.81
CA GLU A 10 16.20 51.35 19.32
C GLU A 10 15.00 50.39 19.27
N MET A 11 13.80 50.87 19.60
CA MET A 11 12.59 50.06 19.52
C MET A 11 12.26 49.69 18.07
N ALA A 12 12.36 50.64 17.13
CA ALA A 12 12.15 50.39 15.70
C ALA A 12 13.16 49.36 15.14
N LYS A 13 14.45 49.46 15.53
CA LYS A 13 15.46 48.47 15.16
C LYS A 13 15.17 47.08 15.72
N LYS A 14 14.76 46.98 16.99
CA LYS A 14 14.38 45.70 17.60
C LYS A 14 13.15 45.10 16.92
N GLN A 15 12.18 45.92 16.52
CA GLN A 15 10.99 45.46 15.80
C GLN A 15 11.35 44.86 14.44
N ALA A 16 12.18 45.56 13.66
CA ALA A 16 12.66 45.07 12.37
C ALA A 16 13.50 43.78 12.49
N GLU A 17 14.32 43.66 13.54
CA GLU A 17 15.09 42.45 13.82
C GLU A 17 14.19 41.26 14.19
N ILE A 18 13.11 41.52 14.93
CA ILE A 18 12.12 40.49 15.31
C ILE A 18 11.34 40.01 14.07
N GLU A 19 10.90 40.93 13.20
CA GLU A 19 10.21 40.58 11.96
C GLU A 19 11.10 39.71 11.06
N GLY A 20 12.38 40.07 10.90
CA GLY A 20 13.32 39.25 10.12
C GLY A 20 13.53 37.84 10.68
N LYS A 21 13.57 37.68 12.00
CA LYS A 21 13.67 36.36 12.66
C LYS A 21 12.39 35.53 12.50
N ILE A 22 11.22 36.18 12.48
CA ILE A 22 9.94 35.49 12.25
C ILE A 22 9.90 34.92 10.83
N ASP A 23 10.32 35.69 9.83
CA ASP A 23 10.36 35.22 8.43
C ASP A 23 11.37 34.08 8.24
N GLU A 24 12.51 34.11 8.93
CA GLU A 24 13.51 33.05 8.89
C GLU A 24 12.98 31.74 9.52
N VAL A 25 12.24 31.84 10.63
CA VAL A 25 11.59 30.69 11.28
C VAL A 25 10.48 30.11 10.39
N PHE A 26 9.67 30.95 9.75
CA PHE A 26 8.64 30.49 8.82
C PHE A 26 9.23 29.74 7.63
N ASN A 27 10.28 30.29 7.00
CA ASN A 27 10.98 29.62 5.90
C ASN A 27 11.64 28.31 6.34
N SER A 28 12.17 28.26 7.55
CA SER A 28 12.77 27.04 8.11
C SER A 28 11.71 25.97 8.41
N LEU A 29 10.53 26.38 8.90
CA LEU A 29 9.38 25.49 9.11
C LEU A 29 8.82 24.97 7.79
N GLU A 30 8.77 25.80 6.75
CA GLU A 30 8.28 25.39 5.43
C GLU A 30 9.24 24.41 4.76
N ARG A 31 10.56 24.58 4.94
CA ARG A 31 11.59 23.61 4.52
C ARG A 31 11.51 22.31 5.31
N LEU A 32 11.41 22.37 6.64
CA LEU A 32 11.23 21.19 7.49
C LEU A 32 9.94 20.44 7.15
N ARG A 33 8.84 21.16 6.89
CA ARG A 33 7.58 20.57 6.46
C ARG A 33 7.72 19.88 5.10
N GLY A 34 8.41 20.52 4.14
CA GLY A 34 8.73 19.90 2.84
C GLY A 34 9.57 18.63 2.98
N GLU A 35 10.59 18.66 3.84
CA GLU A 35 11.45 17.49 4.11
C GLU A 35 10.71 16.35 4.84
N LEU A 36 9.73 16.68 5.69
CA LEU A 36 8.89 15.71 6.39
C LEU A 36 7.81 15.10 5.48
N GLU A 37 7.24 15.87 4.54
CA GLU A 37 6.32 15.35 3.51
C GLU A 37 7.03 14.46 2.48
N GLU A 38 8.36 14.52 2.37
CA GLU A 38 9.17 13.72 1.45
C GLU A 38 9.74 12.41 2.04
N GLN A 39 9.42 12.06 3.30
CA GLN A 39 9.86 10.76 3.83
C GLN A 39 9.12 9.60 3.14
N PRO A 40 9.82 8.57 2.65
CA PRO A 40 9.19 7.39 2.06
C PRO A 40 8.33 6.73 3.12
N ASP A 41 7.05 6.57 2.79
CA ASP A 41 6.02 6.00 3.65
C ASP A 41 6.52 4.67 4.26
N LYS A 42 6.81 4.69 5.55
CA LYS A 42 7.29 3.50 6.28
C LYS A 42 6.06 2.66 6.57
N LEU A 43 6.03 1.47 5.99
CA LEU A 43 4.93 0.50 6.13
C LEU A 43 4.58 0.31 7.61
N GLY A 44 3.42 0.85 8.02
CA GLY A 44 2.95 0.79 9.39
C GLY A 44 2.29 -0.55 9.70
N TRP A 45 2.23 -0.94 10.97
CA TRP A 45 1.43 -2.11 11.39
C TRP A 45 -0.05 -1.97 11.04
N ASP A 46 -0.55 -0.72 11.00
CA ASP A 46 -1.92 -0.41 10.59
C ASP A 46 -2.16 -0.74 9.11
N ASP A 47 -1.17 -0.53 8.25
CA ASP A 47 -1.23 -0.82 6.82
C ASP A 47 -1.37 -2.32 6.57
N ILE A 48 -0.55 -3.13 7.25
CA ILE A 48 -0.59 -4.60 7.17
C ILE A 48 -1.96 -5.09 7.61
N THR A 49 -2.49 -4.54 8.70
CA THR A 49 -3.80 -4.92 9.23
C THR A 49 -4.91 -4.61 8.24
N GLN A 50 -4.86 -3.44 7.60
CA GLN A 50 -5.81 -3.03 6.57
C GLN A 50 -5.73 -3.92 5.33
N GLU A 51 -4.53 -4.23 4.84
CA GLU A 51 -4.33 -5.14 3.72
C GLU A 51 -4.90 -6.53 4.01
N ILE A 52 -4.70 -7.05 5.23
CA ILE A 52 -5.30 -8.32 5.67
C ILE A 52 -6.82 -8.24 5.68
N ILE A 53 -7.41 -7.20 6.27
CA ILE A 53 -8.87 -7.03 6.34
C ILE A 53 -9.47 -6.94 4.93
N GLY A 54 -8.84 -6.16 4.05
CA GLY A 54 -9.26 -6.03 2.65
C GLY A 54 -9.16 -7.35 1.91
N ALA A 55 -8.03 -8.05 2.04
CA ALA A 55 -7.81 -9.36 1.42
C ALA A 55 -8.87 -10.38 1.85
N ILE A 56 -9.13 -10.51 3.16
CA ILE A 56 -10.15 -11.42 3.69
C ILE A 56 -11.52 -11.01 3.16
N SER A 57 -11.90 -9.74 3.30
CA SER A 57 -13.25 -9.26 2.94
C SER A 57 -13.60 -9.54 1.48
N PHE A 58 -12.64 -9.41 0.57
CA PHE A 58 -12.86 -9.68 -0.84
C PHE A 58 -12.71 -11.15 -1.21
N ALA A 59 -11.80 -11.90 -0.60
CA ALA A 59 -11.61 -13.31 -0.94
C ALA A 59 -12.68 -14.23 -0.34
N PHE A 60 -13.21 -13.86 0.83
CA PHE A 60 -14.11 -14.71 1.62
C PHE A 60 -15.37 -15.16 0.88
N PRO A 61 -16.13 -14.29 0.18
CA PRO A 61 -17.32 -14.72 -0.54
C PRO A 61 -17.02 -15.74 -1.64
N PHE A 62 -15.86 -15.62 -2.29
CA PHE A 62 -15.45 -16.49 -3.38
C PHE A 62 -14.86 -17.81 -2.89
N LEU A 63 -14.32 -17.85 -1.67
CA LEU A 63 -13.84 -19.09 -1.07
C LEU A 63 -14.95 -20.17 -1.05
N PHE A 64 -16.21 -19.80 -0.87
CA PHE A 64 -17.28 -20.80 -0.79
C PHE A 64 -17.93 -21.12 -2.14
N THR A 65 -17.32 -20.70 -3.25
CA THR A 65 -17.82 -21.00 -4.59
C THR A 65 -17.20 -22.29 -5.13
N GLY A 66 -18.04 -23.31 -5.34
CA GLY A 66 -17.61 -24.62 -5.83
C GLY A 66 -16.90 -24.57 -7.18
N GLU A 67 -17.35 -23.65 -8.05
CA GLU A 67 -16.81 -23.44 -9.40
C GLU A 67 -15.31 -23.11 -9.39
N LEU A 68 -14.83 -22.35 -8.41
CA LEU A 68 -13.39 -22.04 -8.31
C LEU A 68 -12.55 -23.27 -8.01
N TRP A 69 -13.11 -24.23 -7.28
CA TRP A 69 -12.44 -25.48 -6.96
C TRP A 69 -12.38 -26.42 -8.17
N GLU A 70 -13.43 -26.45 -8.97
CA GLU A 70 -13.44 -27.19 -10.22
C GLU A 70 -12.40 -26.62 -11.19
N ILE A 71 -12.37 -25.30 -11.36
CA ILE A 71 -11.36 -24.62 -12.19
C ILE A 71 -9.95 -24.89 -11.66
N ALA A 72 -9.72 -24.85 -10.34
CA ALA A 72 -8.43 -25.13 -9.73
C ALA A 72 -7.92 -26.56 -10.01
N LYS A 73 -8.84 -27.53 -10.15
CA LYS A 73 -8.51 -28.92 -10.46
C LYS A 73 -8.16 -29.13 -11.92
N GLU A 74 -8.85 -28.43 -12.81
CA GLU A 74 -8.69 -28.58 -14.26
C GLU A 74 -7.56 -27.74 -14.85
N ILE A 75 -7.24 -26.60 -14.21
CA ILE A 75 -6.21 -25.70 -14.71
C ILE A 75 -4.82 -26.31 -14.56
N SER A 76 -4.03 -26.22 -15.64
CA SER A 76 -2.62 -26.59 -15.58
C SER A 76 -1.82 -25.56 -14.79
N LEU A 77 -0.69 -25.97 -14.22
CA LEU A 77 0.16 -25.08 -13.42
C LEU A 77 0.67 -23.89 -14.24
N GLU A 78 0.94 -24.08 -15.54
CA GLU A 78 1.43 -23.03 -16.45
C GLU A 78 0.35 -21.97 -16.68
N ARG A 79 -0.91 -22.39 -16.86
CA ARG A 79 -2.04 -21.48 -17.01
C ARG A 79 -2.29 -20.71 -15.71
N SER A 80 -2.19 -21.39 -14.57
CA SER A 80 -2.26 -20.75 -13.26
C SER A 80 -1.16 -19.72 -13.07
N LEU A 81 0.08 -20.02 -13.46
CA LEU A 81 1.19 -19.08 -13.44
C LEU A 81 0.96 -17.87 -14.36
N ALA A 82 0.37 -18.08 -15.54
CA ALA A 82 -0.02 -16.97 -16.42
C ALA A 82 -1.07 -16.06 -15.76
N ILE A 83 -2.05 -16.63 -15.06
CA ILE A 83 -3.03 -15.88 -14.26
C ILE A 83 -2.34 -15.10 -13.15
N PHE A 84 -1.38 -15.71 -12.45
CA PHE A 84 -0.55 -15.04 -11.44
C PHE A 84 0.15 -13.81 -12.04
N ILE A 85 0.83 -13.97 -13.18
CA ILE A 85 1.55 -12.88 -13.85
C ILE A 85 0.59 -11.75 -14.24
N ILE A 86 -0.56 -12.06 -14.83
CA ILE A 86 -1.58 -11.07 -15.18
C ILE A 86 -2.04 -10.32 -13.92
N THR A 87 -2.25 -11.03 -12.82
CA THR A 87 -2.66 -10.44 -11.53
C THR A 87 -1.60 -9.47 -11.00
N VAL A 88 -0.32 -9.87 -11.05
CA VAL A 88 0.80 -9.01 -10.65
C VAL A 88 0.90 -7.77 -11.54
N VAL A 89 0.73 -7.92 -12.85
CA VAL A 89 0.74 -6.79 -13.79
C VAL A 89 -0.40 -5.82 -13.50
N ILE A 90 -1.62 -6.33 -13.26
CA ILE A 90 -2.77 -5.48 -12.90
C ILE A 90 -2.50 -4.76 -11.58
N ALA A 91 -2.04 -5.47 -10.54
CA ALA A 91 -1.71 -4.88 -9.24
C ALA A 91 -0.63 -3.80 -9.36
N TYR A 92 0.43 -4.06 -10.14
CA TYR A 92 1.48 -3.09 -10.44
C TYR A 92 0.91 -1.85 -11.13
N LEU A 93 0.07 -2.02 -12.16
CA LEU A 93 -0.57 -0.92 -12.87
C LEU A 93 -1.48 -0.11 -11.93
N PHE A 94 -2.26 -0.77 -11.07
CA PHE A 94 -3.09 -0.09 -10.09
C PHE A 94 -2.26 0.78 -9.14
N ILE A 95 -1.24 0.21 -8.50
CA ILE A 95 -0.41 0.95 -7.54
C ILE A 95 0.32 2.12 -8.21
N THR A 96 0.93 1.88 -9.37
CA THR A 96 1.75 2.89 -10.06
C THR A 96 0.95 3.96 -10.79
N LYS A 97 -0.20 3.62 -11.40
CA LYS A 97 -1.03 4.59 -12.13
C LYS A 97 -2.00 5.35 -11.23
N SER A 98 -2.47 4.74 -10.15
CA SER A 98 -3.42 5.37 -9.24
C SER A 98 -2.77 6.29 -8.20
N LYS A 99 -1.43 6.46 -8.23
CA LYS A 99 -0.66 7.20 -7.21
C LYS A 99 -0.94 6.71 -5.77
N ILE A 100 -1.13 5.40 -5.61
CA ILE A 100 -1.38 4.78 -4.31
C ILE A 100 -0.03 4.68 -3.60
N GLY A 101 0.07 5.37 -2.46
CA GLY A 101 1.36 5.73 -1.87
C GLY A 101 2.05 6.82 -2.70
N ASN A 102 2.81 7.68 -2.03
CA ASN A 102 3.45 8.90 -2.54
C ASN A 102 4.55 8.64 -3.61
N LEU A 103 4.23 7.87 -4.65
CA LEU A 103 5.11 7.46 -5.75
C LEU A 103 5.28 8.65 -6.70
N LYS A 104 6.12 9.62 -6.31
CA LYS A 104 6.66 10.60 -7.25
C LYS A 104 7.50 9.85 -8.28
N LYS A 105 7.05 9.94 -9.54
CA LYS A 105 7.80 9.76 -10.79
C LYS A 105 9.24 9.25 -10.65
N GLU A 106 9.45 7.95 -10.51
CA GLU A 106 10.76 7.36 -10.78
C GLU A 106 10.58 6.04 -11.55
N THR A 107 11.10 6.04 -12.78
CA THR A 107 11.41 4.92 -13.69
C THR A 107 10.52 3.66 -13.63
N LEU A 108 9.89 3.34 -14.77
CA LEU A 108 8.97 2.22 -15.07
C LEU A 108 9.41 0.80 -14.64
N PHE A 109 10.58 0.61 -14.03
CA PHE A 109 11.19 -0.68 -13.76
C PHE A 109 11.44 -1.02 -12.28
N TYR A 110 11.15 -0.10 -11.34
CA TYR A 110 11.28 -0.42 -9.92
C TYR A 110 10.02 -1.12 -9.41
N ILE A 111 10.18 -2.33 -8.83
CA ILE A 111 9.08 -3.05 -8.16
C ILE A 111 8.76 -2.30 -6.87
N PRO A 112 7.56 -1.73 -6.70
CA PRO A 112 7.21 -1.01 -5.47
C PRO A 112 7.26 -2.00 -4.31
N ARG A 113 7.94 -1.64 -3.21
CA ARG A 113 7.93 -2.49 -1.99
C ARG A 113 6.50 -2.80 -1.55
N ARG A 114 5.58 -1.84 -1.72
CA ARG A 114 4.13 -1.99 -1.47
C ARG A 114 3.50 -3.14 -2.26
N LEU A 115 3.82 -3.28 -3.55
CA LEU A 115 3.31 -4.36 -4.38
C LEU A 115 3.69 -5.72 -3.81
N LEU A 116 4.95 -5.85 -3.35
CA LEU A 116 5.42 -7.11 -2.77
C LEU A 116 4.68 -7.42 -1.47
N THR A 117 4.47 -6.43 -0.58
CA THR A 117 3.72 -6.63 0.68
C THR A 117 2.30 -7.10 0.41
N VAL A 118 1.58 -6.39 -0.48
CA VAL A 118 0.21 -6.72 -0.87
C VAL A 118 0.12 -8.14 -1.44
N LEU A 119 1.04 -8.51 -2.33
CA LEU A 119 1.06 -9.86 -2.90
C LEU A 119 1.35 -10.91 -1.82
N VAL A 120 2.34 -10.71 -0.96
CA VAL A 120 2.66 -11.67 0.09
C VAL A 120 1.48 -11.86 1.04
N ILE A 121 0.86 -10.77 1.50
CA ILE A 121 -0.29 -10.83 2.40
C ILE A 121 -1.47 -11.51 1.71
N ALA A 122 -1.84 -11.10 0.50
CA ALA A 122 -2.97 -11.67 -0.22
C ALA A 122 -2.82 -13.19 -0.45
N TYR A 123 -1.61 -13.66 -0.80
CA TYR A 123 -1.34 -15.07 -1.03
C TYR A 123 -1.30 -15.89 0.26
N LEU A 124 -0.71 -15.35 1.33
CA LEU A 124 -0.71 -15.99 2.65
C LEU A 124 -2.13 -16.10 3.21
N ILE A 125 -2.93 -15.04 3.10
CA ILE A 125 -4.34 -15.05 3.53
C ILE A 125 -5.14 -16.06 2.71
N SER A 126 -4.98 -16.09 1.38
CA SER A 126 -5.70 -17.03 0.53
C SER A 126 -5.35 -18.49 0.86
N ALA A 127 -4.07 -18.82 0.94
CA ALA A 127 -3.61 -20.16 1.31
C ALA A 127 -4.07 -20.53 2.72
N GLY A 128 -3.96 -19.59 3.66
CA GLY A 128 -4.42 -19.75 5.03
C GLY A 128 -5.92 -20.03 5.12
N MET A 129 -6.74 -19.31 4.36
CA MET A 129 -8.19 -19.53 4.31
C MET A 129 -8.54 -20.90 3.72
N ILE A 130 -7.93 -21.28 2.59
CA ILE A 130 -8.12 -22.62 2.00
C ILE A 130 -7.75 -23.72 2.99
N TYR A 131 -6.66 -23.53 3.74
CA TYR A 131 -6.19 -24.47 4.76
C TYR A 131 -7.12 -24.52 5.98
N LEU A 132 -7.45 -23.37 6.57
CA LEU A 132 -8.26 -23.26 7.79
C LEU A 132 -9.69 -23.78 7.59
N TYR A 133 -10.30 -23.48 6.45
CA TYR A 133 -11.64 -23.99 6.13
C TYR A 133 -11.65 -25.43 5.62
N GLY A 134 -10.48 -26.09 5.55
CA GLY A 134 -10.38 -27.50 5.13
C GLY A 134 -10.79 -27.75 3.69
N ILE A 135 -10.80 -26.72 2.83
CA ILE A 135 -11.21 -26.82 1.43
C ILE A 135 -10.37 -27.86 0.69
N TYR A 136 -9.07 -27.93 0.98
CA TYR A 136 -8.17 -28.90 0.36
C TYR A 136 -8.59 -30.35 0.61
N ILE A 137 -9.25 -30.63 1.74
CA ILE A 137 -9.79 -31.95 2.09
C ILE A 137 -11.10 -32.16 1.32
N VAL A 138 -12.03 -31.22 1.43
CA VAL A 138 -13.38 -31.31 0.83
C VAL A 138 -13.30 -31.44 -0.69
N ALA A 139 -12.39 -30.71 -1.30
CA ALA A 139 -12.18 -30.73 -2.75
C ALA A 139 -11.19 -31.81 -3.20
N HIS A 140 -10.57 -32.58 -2.28
CA HIS A 140 -9.56 -33.59 -2.59
C HIS A 140 -8.41 -33.05 -3.46
N PHE A 141 -7.83 -31.92 -3.06
CA PHE A 141 -6.75 -31.29 -3.83
C PHE A 141 -5.43 -32.04 -3.69
N THR A 142 -4.74 -32.18 -4.81
CA THR A 142 -3.29 -32.42 -4.84
C THR A 142 -2.52 -31.13 -4.51
N THR A 143 -1.21 -31.24 -4.25
CA THR A 143 -0.36 -30.08 -3.98
C THR A 143 -0.40 -29.02 -5.09
N THR A 144 -0.40 -29.45 -6.36
CA THR A 144 -0.49 -28.54 -7.51
C THR A 144 -1.85 -27.83 -7.54
N GLN A 145 -2.94 -28.56 -7.27
CA GLN A 145 -4.28 -27.97 -7.25
C GLN A 145 -4.48 -27.01 -6.08
N PHE A 146 -3.83 -27.25 -4.94
CA PHE A 146 -3.79 -26.30 -3.83
C PHE A 146 -3.11 -24.98 -4.22
N ILE A 147 -1.99 -25.06 -4.96
CA ILE A 147 -1.30 -23.87 -5.48
C ILE A 147 -2.19 -23.14 -6.50
N ASN A 148 -2.83 -23.88 -7.41
CA ASN A 148 -3.77 -23.31 -8.37
C ASN A 148 -4.95 -22.60 -7.70
N ALA A 149 -5.56 -23.25 -6.70
CA ALA A 149 -6.64 -22.69 -5.91
C ALA A 149 -6.19 -21.42 -5.19
N THR A 150 -5.00 -21.44 -4.60
CA THR A 150 -4.39 -20.28 -3.95
C THR A 150 -4.27 -19.12 -4.93
N ILE A 151 -3.64 -19.33 -6.09
CA ILE A 151 -3.48 -18.30 -7.14
C ILE A 151 -4.84 -17.75 -7.58
N LEU A 152 -5.85 -18.61 -7.76
CA LEU A 152 -7.17 -18.19 -8.19
C LEU A 152 -7.87 -17.30 -7.15
N ILE A 153 -7.86 -17.70 -5.88
CA ILE A 153 -8.46 -16.94 -4.78
C ILE A 153 -7.69 -15.64 -4.50
N SER A 154 -6.36 -15.68 -4.61
CA SER A 154 -5.50 -14.53 -4.36
C SER A 154 -5.78 -13.35 -5.28
N LYS A 155 -6.39 -13.55 -6.45
CA LYS A 155 -6.86 -12.43 -7.29
C LYS A 155 -7.81 -11.51 -6.55
N PHE A 156 -8.79 -12.07 -5.87
CA PHE A 156 -9.78 -11.31 -5.11
C PHE A 156 -9.14 -10.69 -3.87
N ALA A 157 -8.27 -11.43 -3.19
CA ALA A 157 -7.52 -10.93 -2.04
C ALA A 157 -6.63 -9.73 -2.40
N VAL A 158 -5.92 -9.79 -3.54
CA VAL A 158 -5.07 -8.69 -4.04
C VAL A 158 -5.92 -7.45 -4.33
N ILE A 159 -7.06 -7.62 -5.00
CA ILE A 159 -7.98 -6.49 -5.27
C ILE A 159 -8.45 -5.86 -3.95
N GLY A 160 -8.85 -6.68 -2.97
CA GLY A 160 -9.32 -6.17 -1.68
C GLY A 160 -8.25 -5.46 -0.87
N ALA A 161 -7.03 -6.01 -0.82
CA ALA A 161 -5.90 -5.38 -0.15
C ALA A 161 -5.57 -4.01 -0.77
N ILE A 162 -5.51 -3.93 -2.10
CA ILE A 162 -5.28 -2.65 -2.81
C ILE A 162 -6.44 -1.69 -2.58
N ALA A 163 -7.68 -2.16 -2.64
CA ALA A 163 -8.85 -1.31 -2.52
C ALA A 163 -8.95 -0.65 -1.14
N VAL A 164 -8.64 -1.37 -0.06
CA VAL A 164 -8.62 -0.77 1.28
C VAL A 164 -7.45 0.20 1.42
N ASP A 165 -6.29 -0.14 0.85
CA ASP A 165 -5.11 0.74 0.83
C ASP A 165 -5.38 2.08 0.10
N MET A 166 -6.27 2.08 -0.91
CA MET A 166 -6.67 3.27 -1.66
C MET A 166 -7.56 4.26 -0.89
N VAL A 167 -8.29 3.80 0.13
CA VAL A 167 -9.25 4.65 0.87
C VAL A 167 -8.54 5.48 1.95
N LYS A 168 -7.23 5.26 2.13
CA LYS A 168 -6.37 5.98 3.06
C LYS A 168 -5.84 7.28 2.45
#